data_AF-A0A7X7H784-F1
#
_entry.id   AF-A0A7X7H784-F1
#
_cell.length_a   1.000
_cell.length_b   1.000
_cell.length_c   1.000
_cell.angle_alpha   90.00
_cell.angle_beta   90.00
_cell.angle_gamma   90.00
#
_symmetry.space_group_name_H-M   'P 1'
#
loop_
_entity.id
_entity.type
_entity.pdbx_description
1 polymer ?
#
loop_
_entity_poly.entity_id
_entity_poly.type
_entity_poly.pdbx_seq_one_letter_code
_entity_poly.pdbx_strand_id
1 'polypeptide(L)'
;MSILSRTSGQYIFFIFFASIFLISCSKEDNGEPYIPIDEISATETVLFPDSETKTVSTTLKFKNLENIDYLLVTMPSSSVYSEKIDRSQLSSTYLFKYTLRQSDPESFTLILRAVYLDGNVSRDLYLNVDYKKGFHIRSISRIARVTGVPMTGENFYNPNNTARDWNVGGTDLGVIWEMEPGNYGIFFGDTFGSDFRPNPSNPGPNGGSWRSNVLAFSNDTNLEDGLKINSMLEDANGNAREIIYSPKTATDITSIPTAAIRANGADYVHYFNMKNWDTWTTNYSGMYKSTDNGNNWSKLDHVRFSSDSPFGQAGYFKKDGYVYMIGTQTGRSSKASLARFREVD
;
A
#
# COMPACT_ATOMS: atom_id res chain seq x y z
N MET A 1 -91.07 31.35 -39.69
CA MET A 1 -90.56 30.19 -40.45
C MET A 1 -90.15 29.09 -39.47
N SER A 2 -89.98 27.84 -39.91
CA SER A 2 -89.82 26.58 -39.15
C SER A 2 -88.80 26.58 -37.97
N ILE A 3 -88.93 25.88 -36.81
CA ILE A 3 -89.34 24.47 -36.43
C ILE A 3 -88.17 23.47 -36.61
N LEU A 4 -87.71 22.58 -35.69
CA LEU A 4 -87.91 22.16 -34.25
C LEU A 4 -86.69 21.22 -33.87
N SER A 5 -86.39 20.67 -32.67
CA SER A 5 -86.55 21.02 -31.23
C SER A 5 -85.88 19.99 -30.26
N ARG A 6 -85.51 20.41 -29.02
CA ARG A 6 -85.33 19.62 -27.75
C ARG A 6 -84.52 18.28 -27.69
N THR A 7 -83.36 18.36 -27.03
CA THR A 7 -82.89 17.58 -25.84
C THR A 7 -83.28 16.10 -25.57
N SER A 8 -82.28 15.20 -25.44
CA SER A 8 -82.15 14.04 -24.50
C SER A 8 -80.77 13.36 -24.75
N GLY A 9 -80.20 12.39 -23.99
CA GLY A 9 -80.58 11.67 -22.76
C GLY A 9 -79.37 10.82 -22.24
N GLN A 10 -79.52 10.06 -21.15
CA GLN A 10 -78.44 9.24 -20.52
C GLN A 10 -78.50 7.74 -20.89
N TYR A 11 -77.40 7.00 -20.65
CA TYR A 11 -77.27 5.54 -20.89
C TYR A 11 -77.11 4.75 -19.57
N ILE A 12 -77.52 3.47 -19.57
CA ILE A 12 -77.46 2.53 -18.43
C ILE A 12 -76.87 1.18 -18.88
N PHE A 13 -76.14 0.51 -17.98
CA PHE A 13 -75.49 -0.78 -18.18
C PHE A 13 -76.46 -1.98 -18.19
N PHE A 14 -76.05 -3.06 -18.86
CA PHE A 14 -76.45 -4.44 -18.53
C PHE A 14 -75.25 -5.38 -18.65
N ILE A 15 -75.22 -6.43 -17.83
CA ILE A 15 -74.20 -7.48 -17.83
C ILE A 15 -74.92 -8.83 -18.01
N PHE A 16 -74.31 -9.76 -18.75
CA PHE A 16 -74.80 -11.14 -18.89
C PHE A 16 -73.64 -12.11 -18.70
N PHE A 17 -73.91 -13.24 -18.01
CA PHE A 17 -72.92 -14.28 -17.73
C PHE A 17 -72.88 -15.32 -18.87
N ALA A 18 -71.69 -15.87 -19.12
CA ALA A 18 -71.50 -17.08 -19.92
C ALA A 18 -70.39 -17.95 -19.29
N SER A 19 -70.73 -19.19 -18.94
CA SER A 19 -69.81 -20.14 -18.30
C SER A 19 -69.13 -21.03 -19.36
N ILE A 20 -67.80 -21.16 -19.30
CA ILE A 20 -67.02 -22.00 -20.21
C ILE A 20 -66.34 -23.11 -19.41
N PHE A 21 -66.53 -24.36 -19.85
CA PHE A 21 -65.81 -25.52 -19.32
C PHE A 21 -64.34 -25.50 -19.78
N LEU A 22 -63.41 -25.73 -18.85
CA LEU A 22 -62.00 -25.98 -19.16
C LEU A 22 -61.71 -27.48 -19.06
N ILE A 23 -61.16 -28.04 -20.13
CA ILE A 23 -60.63 -29.41 -20.17
C ILE A 23 -59.13 -29.32 -19.84
N SER A 24 -58.66 -30.23 -18.97
CA SER A 24 -57.24 -30.27 -18.59
C SER A 24 -56.38 -30.90 -19.68
N CYS A 25 -55.30 -30.21 -20.06
CA CYS A 25 -54.20 -30.77 -20.83
C CYS A 25 -52.93 -30.69 -19.98
N SER A 26 -52.48 -31.81 -19.44
CA SER A 26 -51.19 -31.93 -18.77
C SER A 26 -50.05 -31.80 -19.77
N LYS A 27 -49.21 -30.78 -19.64
CA LYS A 27 -47.84 -30.82 -20.14
C LYS A 27 -46.95 -31.44 -19.07
N GLU A 28 -46.16 -32.44 -19.45
CA GLU A 28 -44.98 -32.82 -18.69
C GLU A 28 -43.92 -31.74 -18.92
N ASP A 29 -43.52 -31.07 -17.85
CA ASP A 29 -42.55 -29.98 -17.91
C ASP A 29 -41.14 -30.57 -17.73
N ASN A 30 -40.56 -31.04 -18.84
CA ASN A 30 -39.14 -31.41 -18.92
C ASN A 30 -38.29 -30.14 -18.88
N GLY A 31 -38.27 -29.47 -17.73
CA GLY A 31 -37.52 -28.26 -17.50
C GLY A 31 -36.02 -28.52 -17.66
N GLU A 32 -35.35 -27.71 -18.48
CA GLU A 32 -33.89 -27.72 -18.52
C GLU A 32 -33.34 -27.31 -17.14
N PRO A 33 -32.28 -27.96 -16.64
CA PRO A 33 -31.77 -27.74 -15.31
C PRO A 33 -31.25 -26.31 -15.17
N TYR A 34 -31.79 -25.57 -14.21
CA TYR A 34 -31.38 -24.20 -13.91
C TYR A 34 -29.96 -24.19 -13.34
N ILE A 35 -28.97 -23.86 -14.18
CA ILE A 35 -27.57 -23.64 -13.76
C ILE A 35 -27.45 -22.22 -13.18
N PRO A 36 -27.18 -22.04 -11.88
CA PRO A 36 -27.02 -20.72 -11.29
C PRO A 36 -25.71 -20.08 -11.77
N ILE A 37 -25.82 -18.87 -12.32
CA ILE A 37 -24.70 -18.14 -12.99
C ILE A 37 -23.56 -17.81 -12.01
N ASP A 38 -23.89 -17.68 -10.72
CA ASP A 38 -22.98 -17.44 -9.61
C ASP A 38 -23.47 -18.22 -8.38
N GLU A 39 -23.40 -19.56 -8.44
CA GLU A 39 -23.65 -20.46 -7.30
C GLU A 39 -22.65 -20.21 -6.17
N ILE A 40 -21.36 -20.28 -6.50
CA ILE A 40 -20.27 -20.11 -5.56
C ILE A 40 -19.78 -18.68 -5.63
N SER A 41 -19.63 -18.05 -4.46
CA SER A 41 -18.91 -16.78 -4.30
C SER A 41 -17.81 -16.95 -3.25
N ALA A 42 -16.71 -16.19 -3.39
CA ALA A 42 -15.61 -16.17 -2.44
C ALA A 42 -15.43 -14.76 -1.86
N THR A 43 -14.91 -14.66 -0.63
CA THR A 43 -14.48 -13.37 -0.06
C THR A 43 -13.28 -12.79 -0.81
N GLU A 44 -12.35 -13.65 -1.22
CA GLU A 44 -11.16 -13.29 -1.99
C GLU A 44 -10.95 -14.28 -3.14
N THR A 45 -10.50 -13.78 -4.30
CA THR A 45 -10.20 -14.58 -5.51
C THR A 45 -8.75 -14.47 -5.97
N VAL A 46 -7.94 -13.62 -5.32
CA VAL A 46 -6.48 -13.59 -5.43
C VAL A 46 -5.91 -13.96 -4.07
N LEU A 47 -5.28 -15.13 -4.00
CA LEU A 47 -4.86 -15.75 -2.75
C LEU A 47 -3.34 -15.81 -2.66
N PHE A 48 -2.83 -15.47 -1.48
CA PHE A 48 -1.43 -15.55 -1.14
C PHE A 48 -1.24 -16.57 -0.03
N PRO A 49 -0.23 -17.46 -0.11
CA PRO A 49 -0.03 -18.44 0.94
C PRO A 49 0.46 -17.76 2.21
N ASP A 50 0.03 -18.29 3.35
CA ASP A 50 0.67 -17.99 4.63
C ASP A 50 2.17 -18.33 4.58
N SER A 51 2.96 -17.52 5.29
CA SER A 51 4.42 -17.55 5.25
C SER A 51 5.02 -18.78 5.93
N GLU A 52 4.32 -19.38 6.91
CA GLU A 52 4.80 -20.56 7.63
C GLU A 52 4.17 -21.84 7.06
N THR A 53 2.84 -21.95 7.12
CA THR A 53 2.04 -23.14 6.78
C THR A 53 1.91 -23.40 5.28
N LYS A 54 2.34 -22.45 4.43
CA LYS A 54 2.23 -22.49 2.95
C LYS A 54 0.80 -22.74 2.46
N THR A 55 -0.19 -22.32 3.23
CA THR A 55 -1.62 -22.56 2.95
C THR A 55 -2.28 -21.28 2.47
N VAL A 56 -3.01 -21.35 1.35
CA VAL A 56 -3.98 -20.33 0.94
C VAL A 56 -5.35 -20.65 1.52
N SER A 57 -6.17 -19.64 1.77
CA SER A 57 -7.56 -19.84 2.18
C SER A 57 -8.47 -18.70 1.74
N THR A 58 -9.74 -19.03 1.47
CA THR A 58 -10.80 -18.05 1.20
C THR A 58 -12.12 -18.57 1.74
N THR A 59 -13.05 -17.67 2.07
CA THR A 59 -14.38 -18.08 2.56
C THR A 59 -15.34 -18.17 1.39
N LEU A 60 -15.79 -19.39 1.10
CA LEU A 60 -16.81 -19.68 0.08
C LEU A 60 -18.22 -19.54 0.67
N LYS A 61 -19.16 -19.12 -0.17
CA LYS A 61 -20.61 -19.15 0.08
C LYS A 61 -21.33 -19.75 -1.12
N PHE A 62 -22.37 -20.52 -0.83
CA PHE A 62 -23.20 -21.24 -1.79
C PHE A 62 -24.63 -20.71 -1.72
N LYS A 63 -25.36 -20.70 -2.84
CA LYS A 63 -26.77 -20.29 -2.90
C LYS A 63 -27.73 -21.47 -2.74
N ASN A 64 -27.42 -22.62 -3.31
CA ASN A 64 -28.29 -23.79 -3.38
C ASN A 64 -27.64 -25.02 -2.72
N LEU A 65 -26.99 -24.81 -1.57
CA LEU A 65 -26.15 -25.80 -0.88
C LEU A 65 -26.81 -27.18 -0.71
N GLU A 66 -28.11 -27.23 -0.41
CA GLU A 66 -28.83 -28.49 -0.20
C GLU A 66 -28.96 -29.37 -1.47
N ASN A 67 -28.77 -28.78 -2.65
CA ASN A 67 -28.83 -29.50 -3.93
C ASN A 67 -27.44 -29.97 -4.41
N ILE A 68 -26.35 -29.57 -3.74
CA ILE A 68 -24.97 -29.91 -4.12
C ILE A 68 -24.64 -31.33 -3.62
N ASP A 69 -24.09 -32.20 -4.47
CA ASP A 69 -23.48 -33.49 -4.08
C ASP A 69 -22.03 -33.28 -3.59
N TYR A 70 -21.27 -32.42 -4.28
CA TYR A 70 -19.91 -32.06 -3.90
C TYR A 70 -19.41 -30.77 -4.55
N LEU A 71 -18.36 -30.20 -3.95
CA LEU A 71 -17.50 -29.23 -4.59
C LEU A 71 -16.32 -29.96 -5.24
N LEU A 72 -16.13 -29.78 -6.54
CA LEU A 72 -14.95 -30.21 -7.28
C LEU A 72 -13.94 -29.06 -7.34
N VAL A 73 -12.69 -29.35 -6.98
CA VAL A 73 -11.56 -28.42 -7.02
C VAL A 73 -10.50 -28.98 -7.97
N THR A 74 -10.06 -28.20 -8.95
CA THR A 74 -9.04 -28.66 -9.93
C THR A 74 -7.97 -27.63 -10.20
N MET A 75 -6.79 -28.08 -10.62
CA MET A 75 -5.75 -27.24 -11.23
C MET A 75 -5.29 -27.91 -12.53
N PRO A 76 -5.69 -27.43 -13.72
CA PRO A 76 -5.35 -28.06 -15.01
C PRO A 76 -3.95 -27.70 -15.52
N SER A 77 -3.08 -27.12 -14.68
CA SER A 77 -1.71 -26.76 -15.06
C SER A 77 -0.76 -27.97 -15.03
N SER A 78 0.54 -27.72 -15.26
CA SER A 78 1.60 -28.74 -15.41
C SER A 78 1.76 -29.73 -14.26
N SER A 79 1.13 -29.50 -13.11
CA SER A 79 1.18 -30.37 -11.92
C SER A 79 -0.20 -30.78 -11.40
N VAL A 80 -1.19 -30.83 -12.30
CA VAL A 80 -2.50 -31.53 -12.21
C VAL A 80 -2.98 -31.83 -10.79
N TYR A 81 -3.93 -31.02 -10.30
CA TYR A 81 -4.65 -31.26 -9.04
C TYR A 81 -6.12 -31.55 -9.31
N SER A 82 -6.71 -32.44 -8.52
CA SER A 82 -8.14 -32.71 -8.48
C SER A 82 -8.52 -33.19 -7.07
N GLU A 83 -9.53 -32.59 -6.47
CA GLU A 83 -10.08 -32.94 -5.15
C GLU A 83 -11.62 -32.85 -5.19
N LYS A 84 -12.29 -33.83 -4.57
CA LYS A 84 -13.74 -33.80 -4.30
C LYS A 84 -13.92 -33.52 -2.81
N ILE A 85 -14.62 -32.44 -2.48
CA ILE A 85 -15.05 -32.08 -1.13
C ILE A 85 -16.53 -32.40 -1.03
N ASP A 86 -16.87 -33.43 -0.25
CA ASP A 86 -18.24 -33.96 -0.14
C ASP A 86 -19.21 -32.95 0.47
N ARG A 87 -20.49 -32.99 0.07
CA ARG A 87 -21.56 -32.16 0.63
C ARG A 87 -21.61 -32.18 2.16
N SER A 88 -21.27 -33.30 2.80
CA SER A 88 -21.19 -33.46 4.27
C SER A 88 -20.13 -32.58 4.95
N GLN A 89 -19.12 -32.13 4.21
CA GLN A 89 -18.06 -31.23 4.67
C GLN A 89 -18.39 -29.75 4.41
N LEU A 90 -19.37 -29.47 3.55
CA LEU A 90 -19.74 -28.11 3.13
C LEU A 90 -20.77 -27.46 4.05
N SER A 91 -20.56 -26.17 4.31
CA SER A 91 -21.42 -25.27 5.09
C SER A 91 -21.80 -24.04 4.26
N SER A 92 -22.89 -23.35 4.62
CA SER A 92 -23.38 -22.15 3.91
C SER A 92 -22.36 -21.00 3.87
N THR A 93 -21.42 -21.02 4.80
CA THR A 93 -20.16 -20.28 4.77
C THR A 93 -19.05 -21.28 5.08
N TYR A 94 -18.20 -21.59 4.11
CA TYR A 94 -17.19 -22.66 4.17
C TYR A 94 -15.78 -22.09 3.98
N LEU A 95 -14.86 -22.40 4.89
CA LEU A 95 -13.46 -21.97 4.80
C LEU A 95 -12.67 -22.94 3.91
N PHE A 96 -12.57 -22.63 2.62
CA PHE A 96 -11.71 -23.36 1.71
C PHE A 96 -10.24 -23.13 2.06
N LYS A 97 -9.43 -24.19 1.97
CA LYS A 97 -7.98 -24.17 2.19
C LYS A 97 -7.28 -25.02 1.13
N TYR A 98 -6.12 -24.58 0.68
CA TYR A 98 -5.21 -25.40 -0.15
C TYR A 98 -3.77 -25.17 0.31
N THR A 99 -3.04 -26.24 0.58
CA THR A 99 -1.62 -26.18 0.98
C THR A 99 -0.73 -26.43 -0.22
N LEU A 100 0.23 -25.54 -0.47
CA LEU A 100 1.12 -25.62 -1.63
C LEU A 100 1.90 -26.94 -1.65
N ARG A 101 1.88 -27.61 -2.80
CA ARG A 101 2.67 -28.82 -3.08
C ARG A 101 4.00 -28.42 -3.72
N GLN A 102 5.05 -29.21 -3.50
CA GLN A 102 6.38 -28.96 -4.08
C GLN A 102 6.38 -28.88 -5.63
N SER A 103 5.37 -29.48 -6.26
CA SER A 103 5.15 -29.52 -7.71
C SER A 103 4.45 -28.29 -8.29
N ASP A 104 3.89 -27.40 -7.47
CA ASP A 104 3.06 -26.30 -7.96
C ASP A 104 3.90 -25.26 -8.72
N PRO A 105 3.34 -24.53 -9.71
CA PRO A 105 4.03 -23.41 -10.34
C PRO A 105 3.95 -22.16 -9.45
N GLU A 106 4.90 -21.23 -9.53
CA GLU A 106 4.93 -20.04 -8.63
C GLU A 106 3.69 -19.12 -8.73
N SER A 107 2.86 -19.28 -9.77
CA SER A 107 1.47 -18.83 -9.76
C SER A 107 0.61 -19.77 -10.61
N PHE A 108 -0.63 -20.00 -10.18
CA PHE A 108 -1.60 -20.90 -10.80
C PHE A 108 -3.04 -20.51 -10.45
N THR A 109 -4.02 -21.15 -11.08
CA THR A 109 -5.44 -20.94 -10.78
C THR A 109 -6.08 -22.27 -10.35
N LEU A 110 -6.72 -22.27 -9.19
CA LEU A 110 -7.65 -23.32 -8.77
C LEU A 110 -9.03 -23.01 -9.37
N ILE A 111 -9.64 -24.01 -9.99
CA ILE A 111 -10.96 -23.93 -10.61
C ILE A 111 -11.94 -24.74 -9.75
N LEU A 112 -12.93 -24.06 -9.22
CA LEU A 112 -13.93 -24.58 -8.28
C LEU A 112 -15.29 -24.66 -8.96
N ARG A 113 -15.93 -25.82 -8.86
CA ARG A 113 -17.20 -26.13 -9.52
C ARG A 113 -18.09 -26.97 -8.60
N ALA A 114 -19.30 -26.49 -8.31
CA ALA A 114 -20.29 -27.29 -7.59
C ALA A 114 -20.89 -28.31 -8.56
N VAL A 115 -21.03 -29.54 -8.11
CA VAL A 115 -21.74 -30.61 -8.82
C VAL A 115 -23.00 -30.94 -8.01
N TYR A 116 -24.14 -30.92 -8.68
CA TYR A 116 -25.45 -31.09 -8.07
C TYR A 116 -25.89 -32.57 -8.05
N LEU A 117 -26.86 -32.89 -7.20
CA LEU A 117 -27.42 -34.25 -7.03
C LEU A 117 -28.06 -34.84 -8.30
N ASP A 118 -28.41 -33.99 -9.27
CA ASP A 118 -28.94 -34.36 -10.59
C ASP A 118 -27.84 -34.56 -11.66
N GLY A 119 -26.57 -34.36 -11.29
CA GLY A 119 -25.41 -34.45 -12.18
C GLY A 119 -25.05 -33.16 -12.92
N ASN A 120 -25.82 -32.08 -12.77
CA ASN A 120 -25.49 -30.78 -13.37
C ASN A 120 -24.35 -30.09 -12.61
N VAL A 121 -23.81 -29.02 -13.19
CA VAL A 121 -22.67 -28.29 -12.63
C VAL A 121 -22.87 -26.78 -12.64
N SER A 122 -22.30 -26.09 -11.65
CA SER A 122 -22.24 -24.63 -11.64
C SER A 122 -21.31 -24.08 -12.72
N ARG A 123 -21.36 -22.76 -12.94
CA ARG A 123 -20.22 -22.05 -13.55
C ARG A 123 -18.99 -22.14 -12.64
N ASP A 124 -17.82 -22.01 -13.26
CA ASP A 124 -16.52 -22.07 -12.58
C ASP A 124 -16.24 -20.80 -11.77
N LEU A 125 -15.82 -20.99 -10.52
CA LEU A 125 -15.15 -19.98 -9.71
C LEU A 125 -13.63 -20.15 -9.83
N TYR A 126 -12.92 -19.06 -10.08
CA TYR A 126 -11.47 -19.05 -10.27
C TYR A 126 -10.79 -18.42 -9.06
N LEU A 127 -9.90 -19.16 -8.39
CA LEU A 127 -9.06 -18.68 -7.30
C LEU A 127 -7.60 -18.67 -7.76
N ASN A 128 -7.06 -17.47 -7.99
CA ASN A 128 -5.68 -17.30 -8.47
C ASN A 128 -4.72 -17.30 -7.28
N VAL A 129 -3.76 -18.21 -7.29
CA VAL A 129 -2.71 -18.31 -6.26
C VAL A 129 -1.42 -17.68 -6.79
N ASP A 130 -0.77 -16.84 -5.98
CA ASP A 130 0.54 -16.28 -6.28
C ASP A 130 1.49 -16.47 -5.08
N TYR A 131 2.58 -17.21 -5.30
CA TYR A 131 3.65 -17.41 -4.33
C TYR A 131 5.04 -17.09 -4.87
N LYS A 132 5.14 -16.28 -5.94
CA LYS A 132 6.41 -15.87 -6.55
C LYS A 132 7.44 -15.48 -5.51
N LYS A 133 8.64 -16.06 -5.61
CA LYS A 133 9.69 -15.86 -4.60
C LYS A 133 10.31 -14.46 -4.73
N GLY A 134 10.72 -13.89 -3.60
CA GLY A 134 11.30 -12.54 -3.52
C GLY A 134 10.30 -11.47 -3.05
N PHE A 135 10.67 -10.21 -3.22
CA PHE A 135 9.86 -9.06 -2.81
C PHE A 135 8.90 -8.64 -3.92
N HIS A 136 7.60 -8.86 -3.71
CA HIS A 136 6.53 -8.52 -4.65
C HIS A 136 5.52 -7.60 -3.98
N ILE A 137 5.34 -6.39 -4.52
CA ILE A 137 4.34 -5.44 -4.03
C ILE A 137 2.96 -5.91 -4.51
N ARG A 138 2.14 -6.42 -3.58
CA ARG A 138 0.81 -7.00 -3.85
C ARG A 138 -0.31 -5.96 -3.87
N SER A 139 -0.21 -4.96 -3.01
CA SER A 139 -1.14 -3.85 -2.87
C SER A 139 -0.39 -2.59 -2.42
N ILE A 140 -0.99 -1.42 -2.68
CA ILE A 140 -0.53 -0.13 -2.15
C ILE A 140 -1.77 0.63 -1.68
N SER A 141 -1.86 0.89 -0.38
CA SER A 141 -2.90 1.71 0.24
C SER A 141 -2.34 3.08 0.63
N ARG A 142 -3.22 4.08 0.76
CA ARG A 142 -2.92 5.35 1.43
C ARG A 142 -3.71 5.36 2.72
N ILE A 143 -3.01 5.09 3.83
CA ILE A 143 -3.60 4.93 5.16
C ILE A 143 -3.71 6.27 5.91
N ALA A 144 -2.61 7.04 5.93
CA ALA A 144 -2.47 8.22 6.75
C ALA A 144 -1.51 9.25 6.13
N ARG A 145 -1.58 10.48 6.65
CA ARG A 145 -0.66 11.58 6.38
C ARG A 145 0.51 11.56 7.36
N VAL A 146 1.74 11.68 6.86
CA VAL A 146 2.96 11.73 7.70
C VAL A 146 3.24 13.15 8.20
N THR A 147 3.10 14.16 7.33
CA THR A 147 3.35 15.58 7.65
C THR A 147 2.31 16.51 7.03
N GLY A 148 2.19 17.70 7.60
CA GLY A 148 1.40 18.81 7.07
C GLY A 148 -0.05 18.87 7.52
N VAL A 149 -0.82 19.74 6.88
CA VAL A 149 -2.28 19.84 7.07
C VAL A 149 -3.02 18.95 6.06
N PRO A 150 -4.16 18.34 6.43
CA PRO A 150 -5.05 17.70 5.46
C PRO A 150 -5.56 18.69 4.41
N MET A 151 -5.70 18.24 3.18
CA MET A 151 -6.28 19.00 2.07
C MET A 151 -7.82 19.05 2.16
N THR A 152 -8.44 20.02 1.50
CA THR A 152 -9.91 20.08 1.39
C THR A 152 -10.46 18.81 0.72
N GLY A 153 -11.30 18.06 1.43
CA GLY A 153 -11.83 16.77 0.96
C GLY A 153 -10.91 15.56 1.19
N GLU A 154 -9.81 15.73 1.94
CA GLU A 154 -8.95 14.63 2.36
C GLU A 154 -9.55 13.88 3.57
N ASN A 155 -9.82 12.59 3.38
CA ASN A 155 -10.36 11.70 4.42
C ASN A 155 -9.28 10.76 5.01
N PHE A 156 -8.00 10.99 4.75
CA PHE A 156 -6.92 10.22 5.37
C PHE A 156 -6.77 10.60 6.84
N TYR A 157 -6.42 9.63 7.67
CA TYR A 157 -6.06 9.90 9.05
C TYR A 157 -4.77 10.73 9.10
N ASN A 158 -4.64 11.62 10.09
CA ASN A 158 -3.43 12.42 10.28
C ASN A 158 -3.01 12.34 11.76
N PRO A 159 -2.15 11.39 12.15
CA PRO A 159 -1.66 11.28 13.53
C PRO A 159 -0.81 12.49 13.94
N ASN A 160 -0.19 13.18 12.98
CA ASN A 160 0.87 14.16 13.25
C ASN A 160 0.42 15.58 12.90
N ASN A 161 0.29 16.45 13.90
CA ASN A 161 -0.08 17.86 13.69
C ASN A 161 1.15 18.73 13.33
N THR A 162 2.07 18.22 12.50
CA THR A 162 3.44 18.79 12.33
C THR A 162 3.47 20.25 11.89
N ALA A 163 2.45 20.70 11.16
CA ALA A 163 2.30 22.08 10.73
C ALA A 163 2.01 23.04 11.91
N ARG A 164 1.30 22.57 12.93
CA ARG A 164 0.98 23.32 14.16
C ARG A 164 2.10 23.19 15.19
N ASP A 165 2.58 21.98 15.40
CA ASP A 165 3.45 21.66 16.55
C ASP A 165 4.93 21.99 16.29
N TRP A 166 5.38 21.87 15.03
CA TRP A 166 6.81 22.04 14.67
C TRP A 166 7.05 22.95 13.45
N ASN A 167 6.01 23.65 12.99
CA ASN A 167 6.05 24.48 11.78
C ASN A 167 6.56 23.69 10.53
N VAL A 168 6.13 22.44 10.37
CA VAL A 168 6.46 21.57 9.22
C VAL A 168 5.19 21.28 8.44
N GLY A 169 4.93 22.05 7.38
CA GLY A 169 3.74 21.91 6.53
C GLY A 169 3.91 20.93 5.36
N GLY A 170 5.15 20.69 4.93
CA GLY A 170 5.51 19.73 3.90
C GLY A 170 7.02 19.53 3.83
N THR A 171 7.46 18.37 3.36
CA THR A 171 8.87 18.01 3.24
C THR A 171 9.06 16.85 2.26
N ASP A 172 10.29 16.59 1.84
CA ASP A 172 10.68 15.37 1.12
C ASP A 172 11.47 14.38 1.99
N LEU A 173 11.75 13.22 1.42
CA LEU A 173 12.45 12.09 2.05
C LEU A 173 11.73 11.57 3.31
N GLY A 174 12.50 11.16 4.33
CA GLY A 174 12.09 10.21 5.37
C GLY A 174 13.12 9.09 5.53
N VAL A 175 14.38 9.46 5.74
CA VAL A 175 15.51 8.54 5.97
C VAL A 175 15.42 8.03 7.41
N ILE A 176 14.79 6.86 7.59
CA ILE A 176 14.61 6.22 8.89
C ILE A 176 15.86 5.38 9.25
N TRP A 177 16.29 5.44 10.50
CA TRP A 177 17.22 4.46 11.08
C TRP A 177 16.83 4.11 12.51
N GLU A 178 17.11 2.86 12.93
CA GLU A 178 16.97 2.47 14.33
C GLU A 178 18.10 3.09 15.16
N MET A 179 17.72 3.86 16.17
CA MET A 179 18.64 4.48 17.11
C MET A 179 18.92 3.53 18.27
N GLU A 180 17.88 2.99 18.88
CA GLU A 180 17.91 1.89 19.85
C GLU A 180 16.67 1.01 19.55
N PRO A 181 16.60 -0.27 19.99
CA PRO A 181 15.49 -1.15 19.64
C PRO A 181 14.10 -0.51 19.86
N GLY A 182 13.30 -0.42 18.79
CA GLY A 182 11.97 0.21 18.82
C GLY A 182 11.96 1.74 18.93
N ASN A 183 13.11 2.42 18.72
CA ASN A 183 13.24 3.87 18.76
C ASN A 183 14.01 4.34 17.53
N TYR A 184 13.38 5.21 16.73
CA TYR A 184 13.78 5.54 15.37
C TYR A 184 14.04 7.03 15.18
N GLY A 185 15.16 7.35 14.54
CA GLY A 185 15.44 8.67 13.99
C GLY A 185 14.92 8.74 12.55
N ILE A 186 14.39 9.90 12.15
CA ILE A 186 13.82 10.12 10.82
C ILE A 186 14.35 11.45 10.28
N PHE A 187 15.26 11.38 9.32
CA PHE A 187 15.76 12.57 8.60
C PHE A 187 14.88 12.88 7.39
N PHE A 188 14.20 14.01 7.44
CA PHE A 188 13.53 14.61 6.28
C PHE A 188 14.47 15.60 5.58
N GLY A 189 14.21 15.90 4.30
CA GLY A 189 15.02 16.83 3.49
C GLY A 189 14.41 18.23 3.40
N ASP A 190 14.23 18.77 2.19
CA ASP A 190 13.81 20.16 1.96
C ASP A 190 12.41 20.40 2.54
N THR A 191 12.38 21.08 3.69
CA THR A 191 11.23 21.18 4.60
C THR A 191 10.69 22.61 4.65
N PHE A 192 9.38 22.76 4.45
CA PHE A 192 8.67 24.03 4.35
C PHE A 192 7.72 24.26 5.54
N GLY A 193 7.40 25.54 5.77
CA GLY A 193 6.61 26.03 6.89
C GLY A 193 5.15 25.54 6.93
N SER A 194 4.48 25.87 8.02
CA SER A 194 3.04 25.67 8.28
C SER A 194 2.10 26.25 7.21
N ASP A 195 2.62 27.09 6.32
CA ASP A 195 1.96 27.70 5.17
C ASP A 195 2.07 26.89 3.87
N PHE A 196 2.96 25.89 3.78
CA PHE A 196 3.03 24.95 2.65
C PHE A 196 1.68 24.28 2.38
N ARG A 197 1.24 24.23 1.12
CA ARG A 197 0.06 23.49 0.68
C ARG A 197 0.40 22.59 -0.50
N PRO A 198 0.02 21.29 -0.51
CA PRO A 198 0.22 20.45 -1.68
C PRO A 198 -0.57 20.98 -2.88
N ASN A 199 0.08 21.15 -4.03
CA ASN A 199 -0.55 21.55 -5.28
C ASN A 199 -0.36 20.45 -6.34
N PRO A 200 -1.35 19.57 -6.57
CA PRO A 200 -1.22 18.50 -7.57
C PRO A 200 -1.03 18.98 -9.02
N SER A 201 -1.48 20.20 -9.34
CA SER A 201 -1.36 20.79 -10.67
C SER A 201 -0.01 21.48 -10.93
N ASN A 202 0.73 21.79 -9.88
CA ASN A 202 2.09 22.32 -9.94
C ASN A 202 2.90 21.81 -8.73
N PRO A 203 3.31 20.53 -8.72
CA PRO A 203 3.99 19.91 -7.59
C PRO A 203 5.40 20.48 -7.45
N GLY A 204 5.74 20.98 -6.26
CA GLY A 204 7.04 21.59 -5.98
C GLY A 204 7.08 22.37 -4.66
N PRO A 205 8.24 23.00 -4.36
CA PRO A 205 8.42 23.80 -3.15
C PRO A 205 7.49 25.00 -3.13
N ASN A 206 6.87 25.28 -1.98
CA ASN A 206 6.03 26.45 -1.73
C ASN A 206 5.94 26.74 -0.22
N GLY A 207 5.45 27.93 0.14
CA GLY A 207 5.48 28.41 1.53
C GLY A 207 6.86 28.89 1.99
N GLY A 208 6.93 29.35 3.22
CA GLY A 208 8.12 29.91 3.86
C GLY A 208 8.88 28.91 4.74
N SER A 209 9.65 29.44 5.70
CA SER A 209 10.39 28.67 6.71
C SER A 209 11.18 27.47 6.16
N TRP A 210 11.86 27.66 5.02
CA TRP A 210 12.62 26.58 4.38
C TRP A 210 13.85 26.18 5.20
N ARG A 211 13.93 24.89 5.54
CA ARG A 211 15.09 24.21 6.13
C ARG A 211 15.52 23.10 5.18
N SER A 212 16.82 22.89 4.99
CA SER A 212 17.39 21.85 4.12
C SER A 212 17.13 20.42 4.61
N ASN A 213 16.76 20.27 5.88
CA ASN A 213 16.48 19.03 6.56
C ASN A 213 15.85 19.33 7.92
N VAL A 214 15.11 18.37 8.47
CA VAL A 214 14.72 18.33 9.88
C VAL A 214 14.84 16.90 10.39
N LEU A 215 15.05 16.75 11.70
CA LEU A 215 15.09 15.46 12.38
C LEU A 215 13.82 15.27 13.22
N ALA A 216 13.10 14.18 12.96
CA ALA A 216 11.99 13.69 13.77
C ALA A 216 12.36 12.40 14.50
N PHE A 217 11.68 12.12 15.60
CA PHE A 217 11.83 10.91 16.39
C PHE A 217 10.50 10.17 16.49
N SER A 218 10.55 8.84 16.37
CA SER A 218 9.39 7.96 16.50
C SER A 218 9.75 6.74 17.35
N ASN A 219 8.82 6.27 18.18
CA ASN A 219 8.89 4.92 18.76
C ASN A 219 7.73 4.04 18.28
N ASP A 220 7.18 4.38 17.12
CA ASP A 220 6.05 3.68 16.54
C ASP A 220 6.47 2.36 15.89
N THR A 221 5.62 1.36 16.05
CA THR A 221 5.77 0.00 15.52
C THR A 221 4.47 -0.55 14.93
N ASN A 222 3.35 0.19 15.04
CA ASN A 222 2.15 -0.09 14.27
C ASN A 222 2.12 0.85 13.07
N LEU A 223 2.36 0.33 11.87
CA LEU A 223 2.33 1.16 10.66
C LEU A 223 0.98 1.08 9.93
N GLU A 224 -0.01 0.33 10.41
CA GLU A 224 -1.32 0.17 9.76
C GLU A 224 -2.29 1.34 10.02
N ASP A 225 -2.22 1.98 11.20
CA ASP A 225 -2.86 3.27 11.48
C ASP A 225 -1.97 4.47 11.12
N GLY A 226 -0.71 4.22 10.77
CA GLY A 226 0.18 5.15 10.08
C GLY A 226 1.16 5.88 11.00
N LEU A 227 2.39 6.01 10.49
CA LEU A 227 3.58 6.46 11.22
C LEU A 227 3.35 7.72 12.09
N LYS A 228 3.33 7.50 13.40
CA LYS A 228 3.33 8.56 14.40
C LYS A 228 4.72 9.16 14.62
N ILE A 229 4.77 10.48 14.76
CA ILE A 229 5.95 11.24 15.18
C ILE A 229 5.75 11.65 16.64
N ASN A 230 6.73 11.31 17.50
CA ASN A 230 6.68 11.61 18.94
C ASN A 230 7.21 13.02 19.24
N SER A 231 8.25 13.44 18.53
CA SER A 231 8.85 14.77 18.62
C SER A 231 9.66 15.10 17.36
N MET A 232 10.04 16.38 17.22
CA MET A 232 11.12 16.80 16.32
C MET A 232 12.23 17.46 17.13
N LEU A 233 13.42 17.59 16.55
CA LEU A 233 14.49 18.37 17.18
C LEU A 233 14.22 19.86 16.93
N GLU A 234 14.00 20.62 17.99
CA GLU A 234 13.43 21.98 17.94
C GLU A 234 14.49 23.11 18.02
N ASP A 235 14.08 24.31 17.57
CA ASP A 235 14.74 25.59 17.83
C ASP A 235 14.24 26.23 19.14
N ALA A 236 14.76 27.40 19.51
CA ALA A 236 14.35 28.12 20.72
C ALA A 236 12.90 28.64 20.71
N ASN A 237 12.14 28.43 19.61
CA ASN A 237 10.75 28.83 19.44
C ASN A 237 9.80 27.60 19.27
N GLY A 238 10.32 26.37 19.32
CA GLY A 238 9.55 25.14 19.09
C GLY A 238 9.40 24.72 17.62
N ASN A 239 10.03 25.40 16.67
CA ASN A 239 10.05 24.93 15.27
C ASN A 239 11.04 23.77 15.12
N ALA A 240 10.76 22.77 14.30
CA ALA A 240 11.79 21.80 13.90
C ALA A 240 12.96 22.52 13.21
N ARG A 241 14.20 22.32 13.71
CA ARG A 241 15.40 23.04 13.25
C ARG A 241 16.18 22.32 12.16
N GLU A 242 16.92 23.09 11.37
CA GLU A 242 17.93 22.58 10.44
C GLU A 242 19.11 21.96 11.21
N ILE A 243 19.55 20.78 10.78
CA ILE A 243 20.61 19.99 11.44
C ILE A 243 21.90 20.08 10.62
N ILE A 244 21.78 19.79 9.32
CA ILE A 244 22.87 19.79 8.36
C ILE A 244 22.78 21.10 7.58
N TYR A 245 23.64 22.05 7.94
CA TYR A 245 23.56 23.42 7.46
C TYR A 245 23.65 23.55 5.93
N SER A 246 22.83 24.44 5.36
CA SER A 246 23.07 25.04 4.04
C SER A 246 23.05 26.57 4.11
N PRO A 247 24.02 27.27 3.48
CA PRO A 247 24.01 28.72 3.37
C PRO A 247 22.98 29.24 2.35
N LYS A 248 22.33 28.36 1.56
CA LYS A 248 21.22 28.67 0.65
C LYS A 248 21.59 29.74 -0.40
N THR A 249 22.74 29.53 -1.05
CA THR A 249 23.27 30.40 -2.12
C THR A 249 23.02 29.80 -3.50
N ALA A 250 23.36 30.56 -4.55
CA ALA A 250 23.29 30.10 -5.95
C ALA A 250 24.27 28.94 -6.29
N THR A 251 25.20 28.59 -5.40
CA THR A 251 26.11 27.45 -5.56
C THR A 251 26.00 26.41 -4.46
N ASP A 252 25.41 26.75 -3.32
CA ASP A 252 25.32 25.91 -2.13
C ASP A 252 23.86 25.97 -1.67
N ILE A 253 23.00 25.29 -2.43
CA ILE A 253 21.54 25.44 -2.40
C ILE A 253 21.00 24.79 -1.12
N THR A 254 21.23 23.50 -0.95
CA THR A 254 20.67 22.71 0.15
C THR A 254 21.56 21.53 0.53
N SER A 255 21.43 21.04 1.75
CA SER A 255 22.20 19.92 2.31
C SER A 255 21.26 18.77 2.67
N ILE A 256 21.20 17.76 1.81
CA ILE A 256 20.17 16.72 1.80
C ILE A 256 20.69 15.42 2.43
N PRO A 257 20.05 14.87 3.48
CA PRO A 257 20.39 13.58 4.05
C PRO A 257 20.01 12.44 3.09
N THR A 258 20.82 11.38 3.05
CA THR A 258 20.63 10.25 2.11
C THR A 258 20.60 8.89 2.80
N ALA A 259 21.37 8.73 3.89
CA ALA A 259 21.33 7.55 4.75
C ALA A 259 21.75 7.92 6.18
N ALA A 260 21.29 7.15 7.16
CA ALA A 260 21.67 7.28 8.57
C ALA A 260 21.86 5.90 9.23
N ILE A 261 22.60 5.85 10.33
CA ILE A 261 23.02 4.60 11.01
C ILE A 261 23.53 4.86 12.44
N ARG A 262 23.23 3.97 13.41
CA ARG A 262 23.99 3.87 14.67
C ARG A 262 25.14 2.86 14.53
N ALA A 263 26.37 3.31 14.73
CA ALA A 263 27.57 2.47 14.76
C ALA A 263 28.52 3.00 15.86
N ASN A 264 29.37 2.15 16.44
CA ASN A 264 30.38 2.56 17.42
C ASN A 264 29.81 3.44 18.59
N GLY A 265 28.58 3.15 19.05
CA GLY A 265 27.89 3.92 20.09
C GLY A 265 27.41 5.33 19.68
N ALA A 266 27.38 5.65 18.38
CA ALA A 266 27.06 6.98 17.88
C ALA A 266 26.13 6.95 16.65
N ASP A 267 25.33 7.99 16.50
CA ASP A 267 24.51 8.26 15.32
C ASP A 267 25.34 8.94 14.23
N TYR A 268 25.17 8.52 12.98
CA TYR A 268 25.76 9.15 11.80
C TYR A 268 24.70 9.40 10.73
N VAL A 269 24.81 10.53 10.03
CA VAL A 269 24.01 10.85 8.84
C VAL A 269 24.93 11.24 7.68
N HIS A 270 24.72 10.65 6.52
CA HIS A 270 25.42 10.95 5.27
C HIS A 270 24.55 11.86 4.40
N TYR A 271 25.15 12.94 3.89
CA TYR A 271 24.45 13.97 3.13
C TYR A 271 25.24 14.43 1.91
N PHE A 272 24.56 14.96 0.90
CA PHE A 272 25.19 15.78 -0.14
C PHE A 272 24.81 17.24 -0.01
N ASN A 273 25.70 18.14 -0.44
CA ASN A 273 25.39 19.54 -0.63
C ASN A 273 25.16 19.82 -2.12
N MET A 274 23.96 20.28 -2.46
CA MET A 274 23.49 20.49 -3.82
C MET A 274 23.97 21.82 -4.41
N LYS A 275 24.49 21.77 -5.64
CA LYS A 275 24.96 22.94 -6.39
C LYS A 275 24.01 23.36 -7.51
N ASN A 276 23.45 22.39 -8.24
CA ASN A 276 22.50 22.65 -9.32
C ASN A 276 21.59 21.43 -9.53
N TRP A 277 20.28 21.62 -9.38
CA TRP A 277 19.27 20.57 -9.56
C TRP A 277 19.03 20.17 -11.02
N ASP A 278 19.14 21.10 -11.98
CA ASP A 278 18.95 20.83 -13.42
C ASP A 278 19.98 19.82 -13.93
N THR A 279 21.22 19.95 -13.45
CA THR A 279 22.36 19.09 -13.81
C THR A 279 22.71 18.05 -12.74
N TRP A 280 21.87 17.88 -11.71
CA TRP A 280 22.08 17.00 -10.55
C TRP A 280 23.50 17.09 -9.92
N THR A 281 24.11 18.27 -10.01
CA THR A 281 25.51 18.49 -9.64
C THR A 281 25.60 18.90 -8.17
N THR A 282 26.49 18.26 -7.42
CA THR A 282 26.74 18.57 -6.01
C THR A 282 28.07 19.30 -5.85
N ASN A 283 28.32 19.89 -4.69
CA ASN A 283 29.67 20.36 -4.35
C ASN A 283 30.52 19.23 -3.74
N TYR A 284 29.87 18.39 -2.93
CA TYR A 284 30.45 17.27 -2.20
C TYR A 284 29.35 16.45 -1.52
N SER A 285 29.70 15.25 -1.06
CA SER A 285 29.00 14.59 0.05
C SER A 285 29.93 14.42 1.27
N GLY A 286 29.34 14.12 2.42
CA GLY A 286 30.05 14.00 3.68
C GLY A 286 29.12 13.53 4.80
N MET A 287 29.58 13.61 6.05
CA MET A 287 28.84 13.06 7.19
C MET A 287 28.79 14.01 8.39
N TYR A 288 27.70 13.91 9.16
CA TYR A 288 27.56 14.46 10.52
C TYR A 288 27.42 13.31 11.52
N LYS A 289 27.82 13.55 12.78
CA LYS A 289 27.82 12.61 13.90
C LYS A 289 27.13 13.21 15.14
N SER A 290 26.29 12.43 15.82
CA SER A 290 25.79 12.69 17.18
C SER A 290 26.26 11.57 18.12
N THR A 291 26.56 11.91 19.37
CA THR A 291 26.95 10.97 20.44
C THR A 291 26.02 11.08 21.65
N ASP A 292 24.85 11.69 21.46
CA ASP A 292 23.89 12.07 22.50
C ASP A 292 22.44 11.78 22.05
N ASN A 293 22.27 10.68 21.30
CA ASN A 293 21.00 10.20 20.76
C ASN A 293 20.27 11.26 19.94
N GLY A 294 20.95 11.82 18.93
CA GLY A 294 20.39 12.75 17.96
C GLY A 294 20.18 14.18 18.45
N ASN A 295 20.54 14.53 19.70
CA ASN A 295 20.28 15.86 20.26
C ASN A 295 21.24 16.94 19.76
N ASN A 296 22.52 16.61 19.54
CA ASN A 296 23.51 17.51 18.96
C ASN A 296 24.34 16.82 17.88
N TRP A 297 24.47 17.49 16.73
CA TRP A 297 25.14 16.96 15.56
C TRP A 297 26.37 17.80 15.21
N SER A 298 27.48 17.13 14.97
CA SER A 298 28.78 17.70 14.63
C SER A 298 29.21 17.24 13.23
N LYS A 299 29.82 18.12 12.45
CA LYS A 299 30.29 17.78 11.10
C LYS A 299 31.60 17.00 11.17
N LEU A 300 31.74 15.96 10.34
CA LEU A 300 32.99 15.24 10.17
C LEU A 300 33.78 15.84 8.99
N ASP A 301 34.49 16.95 9.21
CA ASP A 301 35.18 17.69 8.14
C ASP A 301 36.25 16.89 7.38
N HIS A 302 36.79 15.81 7.98
CA HIS A 302 37.70 14.87 7.32
C HIS A 302 36.99 13.78 6.49
N VAL A 303 35.67 13.63 6.62
CA VAL A 303 34.85 12.69 5.83
C VAL A 303 34.13 13.45 4.72
N ARG A 304 34.82 13.57 3.58
CA ARG A 304 34.37 14.35 2.42
C ARG A 304 34.63 13.59 1.13
N PHE A 305 33.61 13.48 0.28
CA PHE A 305 33.70 12.90 -1.05
C PHE A 305 33.46 13.97 -2.12
N SER A 306 34.11 13.85 -3.28
CA SER A 306 33.93 14.75 -4.43
C SER A 306 32.58 14.54 -5.13
N SER A 307 32.13 15.51 -5.93
CA SER A 307 30.84 15.42 -6.66
C SER A 307 30.75 14.24 -7.64
N ASP A 308 31.88 13.71 -8.10
CA ASP A 308 32.00 12.57 -9.00
C ASP A 308 32.22 11.23 -8.25
N SER A 309 32.29 11.26 -6.92
CA SER A 309 32.45 10.06 -6.10
C SER A 309 31.23 9.13 -6.20
N PRO A 310 31.41 7.80 -6.23
CA PRO A 310 30.31 6.84 -6.16
C PRO A 310 29.68 6.73 -4.76
N PHE A 311 29.88 7.73 -3.90
CA PHE A 311 29.32 7.86 -2.56
C PHE A 311 28.68 9.25 -2.37
N GLY A 312 28.13 9.84 -3.44
CA GLY A 312 27.34 11.08 -3.39
C GLY A 312 25.94 10.87 -2.80
N GLN A 313 25.39 9.67 -2.95
CA GLN A 313 24.27 9.13 -2.17
C GLN A 313 24.72 7.79 -1.57
N ALA A 314 24.23 7.46 -0.37
CA ALA A 314 24.64 6.28 0.38
C ALA A 314 23.45 5.41 0.83
N GLY A 315 23.76 4.22 1.31
CA GLY A 315 22.92 3.35 2.12
C GLY A 315 23.83 2.51 3.03
N TYR A 316 23.44 2.30 4.28
CA TYR A 316 24.28 1.60 5.27
C TYR A 316 23.61 0.34 5.82
N PHE A 317 24.42 -0.67 6.12
CA PHE A 317 23.97 -1.89 6.81
C PHE A 317 25.09 -2.46 7.68
N LYS A 318 24.76 -3.06 8.83
CA LYS A 318 25.74 -3.66 9.75
C LYS A 318 25.70 -5.17 9.66
N LYS A 319 26.86 -5.80 9.46
CA LYS A 319 26.98 -7.26 9.44
C LYS A 319 28.38 -7.72 9.78
N ASP A 320 28.50 -8.82 10.52
CA ASP A 320 29.75 -9.55 10.76
C ASP A 320 30.91 -8.67 11.29
N GLY A 321 30.61 -7.64 12.09
CA GLY A 321 31.57 -6.67 12.63
C GLY A 321 31.95 -5.52 11.69
N TYR A 322 31.29 -5.39 10.54
CA TYR A 322 31.51 -4.33 9.55
C TYR A 322 30.26 -3.45 9.34
N VAL A 323 30.50 -2.16 9.14
CA VAL A 323 29.55 -1.26 8.46
C VAL A 323 29.80 -1.37 6.96
N TYR A 324 28.81 -1.87 6.24
CA TYR A 324 28.75 -1.85 4.77
C TYR A 324 28.13 -0.53 4.32
N MET A 325 28.73 0.06 3.28
CA MET A 325 28.28 1.30 2.66
C MET A 325 28.08 1.04 1.15
N ILE A 326 26.83 0.88 0.73
CA ILE A 326 26.48 0.97 -0.69
C ILE A 326 26.32 2.44 -1.04
N GLY A 327 26.64 2.81 -2.28
CA GLY A 327 26.43 4.19 -2.74
C GLY A 327 26.41 4.36 -4.24
N THR A 328 26.02 5.54 -4.68
CA THR A 328 26.07 5.99 -6.08
C THR A 328 26.63 7.41 -6.17
N GLN A 329 27.03 7.85 -7.37
CA GLN A 329 27.09 9.28 -7.67
C GLN A 329 25.68 9.88 -7.52
N THR A 330 25.57 11.14 -7.09
CA THR A 330 24.27 11.80 -6.92
C THR A 330 23.50 11.86 -8.25
N GLY A 331 22.21 11.50 -8.23
CA GLY A 331 21.36 11.40 -9.41
C GLY A 331 20.51 10.12 -9.41
N ARG A 332 20.17 9.61 -10.60
CA ARG A 332 19.27 8.45 -10.78
C ARG A 332 19.78 7.37 -11.75
N SER A 333 20.95 7.56 -12.36
CA SER A 333 21.42 6.78 -13.51
C SER A 333 22.84 6.22 -13.34
N SER A 334 23.44 6.41 -12.17
CA SER A 334 24.80 6.01 -11.80
C SER A 334 24.84 4.57 -11.29
N LYS A 335 25.99 3.89 -11.45
CA LYS A 335 26.18 2.51 -10.96
C LYS A 335 26.42 2.50 -9.46
N ALA A 336 25.88 1.48 -8.78
CA ALA A 336 26.18 1.24 -7.38
C ALA A 336 27.65 0.80 -7.17
N SER A 337 28.26 1.29 -6.09
CA SER A 337 29.53 0.83 -5.55
C SER A 337 29.36 0.40 -4.10
N LEU A 338 30.31 -0.42 -3.59
CA LEU A 338 30.27 -0.94 -2.23
C LEU A 338 31.62 -0.75 -1.54
N ALA A 339 31.60 -0.12 -0.37
CA ALA A 339 32.69 -0.09 0.59
C ALA A 339 32.28 -0.82 1.87
N ARG A 340 33.27 -1.15 2.72
CA ARG A 340 33.02 -1.56 4.12
C ARG A 340 34.15 -1.10 5.04
N PHE A 341 33.78 -0.82 6.29
CA PHE A 341 34.65 -0.35 7.36
C PHE A 341 34.37 -1.23 8.60
N ARG A 342 35.32 -1.39 9.53
CA ARG A 342 35.00 -2.12 10.78
C ARG A 342 34.05 -1.25 11.61
N GLU A 343 33.11 -1.85 12.33
CA GLU A 343 32.16 -1.07 13.15
C GLU A 343 32.81 -0.31 14.32
N VAL A 344 34.07 -0.63 14.64
CA VAL A 344 34.88 0.02 15.70
C VAL A 344 35.80 1.14 15.20
N ASP A 345 35.88 1.35 13.87
CA ASP A 345 36.61 2.47 13.27
C ASP A 345 35.76 3.76 13.22
#